data_AF-A0A423HNP1-F1
#
_entry.id   AF-A0A423HNP1-F1
#
_cell.length_a   1.000
_cell.length_b   1.000
_cell.length_c   1.000
_cell.angle_alpha   90.00
_cell.angle_beta   90.00
_cell.angle_gamma   90.00
#
_symmetry.space_group_name_H-M   'P 1'
#
loop_
_entity.id
_entity.type
_entity.pdbx_description
1 polymer ?
#
loop_
_entity_poly.entity_id
_entity_poly.type
_entity_poly.pdbx_seq_one_letter_code
_entity_poly.pdbx_strand_id
1 'polypeptide(L)'
;MVTLEEIARLLYGAGEEMPGWQDTQDELIELSAKAFPGKAFCIVRQWILIDLTVNPDEKEKLTGLGLLPATLFAHEVVLDSRNRFQPSMWVRSNFGVSFSEACMFETKSTVYLLWGAGLRKEASVGAAFSMKAG
;
A
#
# COMPACT_ATOMS: atom_id res chain seq x y z
N MET A 1 4.12 12.03 -19.93
CA MET A 1 4.16 13.00 -18.81
C MET A 1 2.93 12.72 -17.97
N VAL A 2 3.08 12.56 -16.66
CA VAL A 2 1.92 12.33 -15.77
C VAL A 2 1.15 13.64 -15.63
N THR A 3 -0.16 13.59 -15.78
CA THR A 3 -1.04 14.76 -15.65
C THR A 3 -1.64 14.87 -14.25
N LEU A 4 -2.05 16.08 -13.87
CA LEU A 4 -2.78 16.30 -12.62
C LEU A 4 -4.10 15.51 -12.59
N GLU A 5 -4.77 15.37 -13.74
CA GLU A 5 -6.02 14.64 -13.86
C GLU A 5 -5.82 13.13 -13.58
N GLU A 6 -4.74 12.54 -14.08
CA GLU A 6 -4.39 11.14 -13.78
C GLU A 6 -4.15 10.93 -12.27
N ILE A 7 -3.43 11.86 -11.63
CA ILE A 7 -3.18 11.80 -10.19
C ILE A 7 -4.48 12.01 -9.40
N ALA A 8 -5.32 12.96 -9.80
CA ALA A 8 -6.58 13.24 -9.14
C ALA A 8 -7.55 12.05 -9.23
N ARG A 9 -7.63 11.37 -10.38
CA ARG A 9 -8.42 10.13 -10.53
C ARG A 9 -7.86 9.00 -9.68
N LEU A 10 -6.53 8.85 -9.62
CA LEU A 10 -5.90 7.86 -8.77
C LEU A 10 -6.23 8.07 -7.28
N LEU A 11 -6.18 9.30 -6.78
CA LEU A 11 -6.42 9.58 -5.37
C LEU A 11 -7.90 9.70 -5.01
N TYR A 12 -8.69 10.40 -5.82
CA TYR A 12 -10.06 10.80 -5.48
C TYR A 12 -11.14 10.23 -6.41
N GLY A 13 -10.74 9.58 -7.50
CA GLY A 13 -11.68 8.90 -8.39
C GLY A 13 -12.28 7.63 -7.77
N ALA A 14 -13.22 7.02 -8.47
CA ALA A 14 -13.75 5.71 -8.11
C ALA A 14 -12.67 4.62 -8.20
N GLY A 15 -12.85 3.55 -7.45
CA GLY A 15 -12.05 2.33 -7.48
C GLY A 15 -12.90 1.13 -7.07
N GLU A 16 -12.35 -0.07 -7.21
CA GLU A 16 -12.98 -1.28 -6.66
C GLU A 16 -12.90 -1.22 -5.13
N GLU A 17 -14.03 -1.40 -4.44
CA GLU A 17 -14.04 -1.46 -2.98
C GLU A 17 -13.34 -2.72 -2.50
N MET A 18 -12.40 -2.56 -1.59
CA MET A 18 -11.69 -3.66 -0.98
C MET A 18 -12.00 -3.74 0.51
N PRO A 19 -12.35 -4.93 1.03
CA PRO A 19 -12.39 -5.12 2.46
C PRO A 19 -10.96 -4.98 3.00
N GLY A 20 -10.81 -4.21 4.08
CA GLY A 20 -9.63 -4.28 4.94
C GLY A 20 -9.99 -4.88 6.29
N TRP A 21 -9.11 -4.74 7.28
CA TRP A 21 -9.38 -5.20 8.64
C TRP A 21 -10.49 -4.36 9.28
N GLN A 22 -11.54 -5.02 9.81
CA GLN A 22 -12.70 -4.33 10.40
C GLN A 22 -12.69 -4.31 11.93
N ASP A 23 -11.89 -5.18 12.56
CA ASP A 23 -11.85 -5.31 14.01
C ASP A 23 -10.80 -4.36 14.64
N THR A 24 -10.25 -4.73 15.79
CA THR A 24 -9.40 -3.87 16.60
C THR A 24 -7.97 -3.76 16.07
N GLN A 25 -7.26 -2.68 16.41
CA GLN A 25 -5.85 -2.52 16.06
C GLN A 25 -4.96 -3.57 16.69
N ASP A 26 -5.23 -3.94 17.95
CA ASP A 26 -4.41 -4.89 18.69
C ASP A 26 -4.43 -6.27 18.04
N GLU A 27 -5.61 -6.75 17.62
CA GLU A 27 -5.73 -8.02 16.89
C GLU A 27 -5.03 -7.97 15.53
N LEU A 28 -5.09 -6.83 14.82
CA LEU A 28 -4.37 -6.64 13.56
C LEU A 28 -2.84 -6.67 13.76
N ILE A 29 -2.35 -6.04 14.84
CA ILE A 29 -0.94 -6.08 15.22
C ILE A 29 -0.53 -7.52 15.54
N GLU A 30 -1.30 -8.24 16.35
CA GLU A 30 -1.03 -9.64 16.69
C GLU A 30 -1.01 -10.55 15.46
N LEU A 31 -1.97 -10.38 14.55
CA LEU A 31 -2.03 -11.11 13.28
C LEU A 31 -0.76 -10.84 12.46
N SER A 32 -0.36 -9.57 12.35
CA SER A 32 0.85 -9.19 11.61
C SER A 32 2.12 -9.76 12.25
N ALA A 33 2.19 -9.81 13.58
CA ALA A 33 3.34 -10.34 14.31
C ALA A 33 3.48 -11.87 14.12
N LYS A 34 2.36 -12.59 13.98
CA LYS A 34 2.34 -14.02 13.65
C LYS A 34 2.78 -14.27 12.20
N ALA A 35 2.26 -13.48 11.25
CA ALA A 35 2.54 -13.63 9.83
C ALA A 35 3.95 -13.15 9.43
N PHE A 36 4.45 -12.09 10.06
CA PHE A 36 5.72 -11.44 9.75
C PHE A 36 6.57 -11.17 11.00
N PRO A 37 7.08 -12.21 11.68
CA PRO A 37 7.79 -12.06 12.95
C PRO A 37 8.97 -11.08 12.87
N GLY A 38 9.00 -10.10 13.77
CA GLY A 38 10.08 -9.10 13.86
C GLY A 38 10.12 -8.06 12.74
N LYS A 39 9.20 -8.12 11.77
CA LYS A 39 9.10 -7.12 10.71
C LYS A 39 8.39 -5.88 11.24
N ALA A 40 8.82 -4.70 10.77
CA ALA A 40 8.14 -3.46 11.12
C ALA A 40 6.77 -3.38 10.44
N PHE A 41 5.84 -2.71 11.10
CA PHE A 41 4.50 -2.50 10.57
C PHE A 41 4.11 -1.02 10.55
N CYS A 42 3.16 -0.69 9.69
CA CYS A 42 2.53 0.63 9.62
C CYS A 42 1.03 0.45 9.43
N ILE A 43 0.23 0.81 10.44
CA ILE A 43 -1.23 0.79 10.36
C ILE A 43 -1.68 2.02 9.59
N VAL A 44 -2.50 1.80 8.57
CA VAL A 44 -2.99 2.85 7.68
C VAL A 44 -4.50 2.76 7.49
N ARG A 45 -5.11 3.91 7.20
CA ARG A 45 -6.53 4.08 6.85
C ARG A 45 -6.65 4.79 5.52
N GLN A 46 -7.85 4.71 4.92
CA GLN A 46 -8.16 5.36 3.65
C GLN A 46 -7.10 4.99 2.60
N TRP A 47 -6.88 3.69 2.46
CA TRP A 47 -5.80 3.12 1.68
C TRP A 47 -6.27 2.77 0.27
N ILE A 48 -5.32 2.79 -0.66
CA ILE A 48 -5.49 2.48 -2.07
C ILE A 48 -4.39 1.47 -2.44
N LEU A 49 -4.80 0.24 -2.76
CA LEU A 49 -3.95 -0.72 -3.43
C LEU A 49 -3.89 -0.34 -4.91
N ILE A 50 -2.69 -0.06 -5.40
CA ILE A 50 -2.46 0.42 -6.75
C ILE A 50 -1.78 -0.69 -7.55
N ASP A 51 -2.52 -1.33 -8.45
CA ASP A 51 -1.94 -2.21 -9.46
C ASP A 51 -1.26 -1.37 -10.54
N LEU A 52 -0.02 -1.72 -10.85
CA LEU A 52 0.80 -0.99 -11.79
C LEU A 52 0.61 -1.55 -13.19
N THR A 53 0.18 -0.69 -14.11
CA THR A 53 0.17 -1.01 -15.54
C THR A 53 1.61 -1.07 -16.03
N VAL A 54 2.11 -2.29 -16.21
CA VAL A 54 3.47 -2.61 -16.68
C VAL A 54 3.40 -3.53 -17.90
N ASN A 55 4.42 -3.46 -18.76
CA ASN A 55 4.55 -4.38 -19.88
C ASN A 55 5.03 -5.78 -19.42
N PRO A 56 4.98 -6.82 -20.28
CA PRO A 56 5.40 -8.17 -19.91
C PRO A 56 6.83 -8.27 -19.40
N ASP A 57 7.79 -7.57 -20.02
CA ASP A 57 9.20 -7.59 -19.63
C ASP A 57 9.42 -6.94 -18.25
N GLU A 58 8.71 -5.85 -17.97
CA GLU A 58 8.72 -5.18 -16.66
C GLU A 58 8.08 -6.06 -15.58
N LYS A 59 6.97 -6.72 -15.91
CA LYS A 59 6.32 -7.67 -15.02
C LYS A 59 7.27 -8.83 -14.69
N GLU A 60 7.91 -9.41 -15.70
CA GLU A 60 8.88 -10.49 -15.53
C GLU A 60 10.03 -10.06 -14.62
N LYS A 61 10.63 -8.88 -14.86
CA LYS A 61 11.68 -8.31 -13.99
C LYS A 61 11.23 -8.16 -12.55
N LEU A 62 10.04 -7.60 -12.31
CA LEU A 62 9.51 -7.44 -10.95
C LEU A 62 9.31 -8.80 -10.28
N THR A 63 8.69 -9.75 -10.97
CA THR A 63 8.46 -11.10 -10.42
C THR A 63 9.76 -11.86 -10.17
N GLY A 64 10.77 -11.72 -11.04
CA GLY A 64 12.10 -12.30 -10.85
C GLY A 64 12.86 -11.71 -9.66
N LEU A 65 12.48 -10.51 -9.21
CA LEU A 65 12.98 -9.88 -7.98
C LEU A 65 12.12 -10.20 -6.74
N GLY A 66 11.09 -11.05 -6.88
CA GLY A 66 10.12 -11.34 -5.83
C GLY A 66 9.23 -10.14 -5.47
N LEU A 67 8.97 -9.26 -6.44
CA LEU A 67 8.12 -8.08 -6.25
C LEU A 67 6.80 -8.22 -7.01
N LEU A 68 5.76 -7.64 -6.42
CA LEU A 68 4.49 -7.42 -7.07
C LEU A 68 4.56 -6.16 -7.95
N PRO A 69 3.90 -6.14 -9.12
CA PRO A 69 3.61 -4.93 -9.87
C PRO A 69 2.49 -4.14 -9.17
N ALA A 70 2.69 -3.82 -7.89
CA ALA A 70 1.73 -3.10 -7.07
C ALA A 70 2.45 -2.22 -6.04
N THR A 71 1.81 -1.13 -5.66
CA THR A 71 2.24 -0.28 -4.53
C THR A 71 1.01 0.13 -3.73
N LEU A 72 1.23 0.66 -2.52
CA LEU A 72 0.18 1.14 -1.64
C LEU A 72 0.30 2.65 -1.47
N PHE A 73 -0.84 3.32 -1.51
CA PHE A 73 -1.00 4.68 -1.00
C PHE A 73 -1.98 4.67 0.16
N ALA A 74 -1.77 5.51 1.16
CA ALA A 74 -2.77 5.74 2.20
C ALA A 74 -2.81 7.22 2.57
N HIS A 75 -4.02 7.75 2.71
CA HIS A 75 -4.22 9.14 3.14
C HIS A 75 -3.87 9.34 4.62
N GLU A 76 -3.87 8.27 5.41
CA GLU A 76 -3.71 8.36 6.86
C GLU A 76 -2.85 7.21 7.40
N VAL A 77 -1.75 7.56 8.05
CA VAL A 77 -1.00 6.71 8.98
C VAL A 77 -1.66 6.83 10.36
N VAL A 78 -1.99 5.69 10.94
CA VAL A 78 -2.52 5.59 12.31
C VAL A 78 -1.37 5.36 13.28
N LEU A 79 -0.49 4.42 12.97
CA LEU A 79 0.65 4.03 13.81
C LEU A 79 1.77 3.45 12.93
N ASP A 80 3.00 3.98 13.06
CA ASP A 80 4.19 3.38 12.46
C ASP A 80 5.11 2.83 13.55
N SER A 81 5.39 1.53 13.50
CA SER A 81 6.18 0.85 14.54
C SER A 81 7.63 1.34 14.62
N ARG A 82 8.09 2.10 13.62
CA ARG A 82 9.42 2.71 13.55
C ARG A 82 9.42 4.22 13.79
N ASN A 83 8.26 4.83 14.07
CA ASN A 83 8.11 6.28 14.23
C ASN A 83 8.70 7.10 13.07
N ARG A 84 8.67 6.56 11.85
CA ARG A 84 9.07 7.29 10.63
C ARG A 84 8.01 8.30 10.22
N PHE A 85 6.76 8.00 10.54
CA PHE A 85 5.60 8.81 10.21
C PHE A 85 4.83 9.18 11.46
N GLN A 86 4.45 10.46 11.59
CA GLN A 86 3.51 10.90 12.60
C GLN A 86 2.09 10.46 12.22
N PRO A 87 1.19 10.27 13.21
CA PRO A 87 -0.23 10.03 12.95
C PRO A 87 -0.83 11.12 12.03
N SER A 88 -1.81 10.72 11.23
CA SER A 88 -2.51 11.56 10.23
C SER A 88 -1.67 12.05 9.05
N MET A 89 -0.39 11.67 8.94
CA MET A 89 0.36 11.87 7.70
C MET A 89 -0.06 10.85 6.65
N TRP A 90 0.11 11.17 5.37
CA TRP A 90 -0.06 10.22 4.28
C TRP A 90 1.22 9.40 4.06
N VAL A 91 1.09 8.26 3.39
CA VAL A 91 2.26 7.44 3.00
C VAL A 91 2.03 6.80 1.63
N ARG A 92 3.12 6.68 0.86
CA ARG A 92 3.19 5.81 -0.31
C ARG A 92 4.32 4.82 -0.12
N SER A 93 4.01 3.54 -0.28
CA SER A 93 5.01 2.49 -0.21
C SER A 93 5.92 2.46 -1.44
N ASN A 94 6.91 1.56 -1.39
CA ASN A 94 7.57 1.06 -2.60
C ASN A 94 6.78 -0.14 -3.14
N PHE A 95 7.32 -0.83 -4.16
CA PHE A 95 6.74 -2.08 -4.66
C PHE A 95 6.47 -3.09 -3.54
N GLY A 96 5.33 -3.76 -3.65
CA GLY A 96 4.95 -4.87 -2.79
C GLY A 96 5.82 -6.10 -3.01
N VAL A 97 5.90 -6.94 -2.00
CA VAL A 97 6.45 -8.31 -2.03
C VAL A 97 5.30 -9.30 -1.99
N SER A 98 4.31 -9.06 -1.14
CA SER A 98 3.10 -9.87 -1.04
C SER A 98 1.89 -9.01 -0.62
N PHE A 99 0.70 -9.51 -0.89
CA PHE A 99 -0.56 -9.00 -0.35
C PHE A 99 -1.38 -10.19 0.16
N SER A 100 -1.68 -10.22 1.45
CA SER A 100 -2.29 -11.37 2.13
C SER A 100 -3.46 -10.97 3.03
N GLU A 101 -4.38 -11.92 3.24
CA GLU A 101 -5.54 -11.79 4.15
C GLU A 101 -6.41 -10.54 3.90
N ALA A 102 -6.36 -9.99 2.67
CA ALA A 102 -6.96 -8.71 2.28
C ALA A 102 -6.58 -7.49 3.14
N CYS A 103 -5.70 -7.63 4.13
CA CYS A 103 -5.40 -6.58 5.12
C CYS A 103 -3.91 -6.35 5.37
N MET A 104 -3.00 -7.11 4.72
CA MET A 104 -1.56 -6.97 4.90
C MET A 104 -0.87 -6.80 3.55
N PHE A 105 -0.32 -5.61 3.32
CA PHE A 105 0.50 -5.31 2.14
C PHE A 105 1.98 -5.26 2.53
N GLU A 106 2.73 -6.28 2.16
CA GLU A 106 4.13 -6.41 2.51
C GLU A 106 5.04 -5.69 1.51
N THR A 107 6.00 -4.93 2.00
CA THR A 107 7.19 -4.50 1.25
C THR A 107 8.43 -5.18 1.81
N LYS A 108 9.61 -4.94 1.20
CA LYS A 108 10.87 -5.51 1.70
C LYS A 108 11.11 -5.26 3.19
N SER A 109 10.75 -4.09 3.72
CA SER A 109 11.13 -3.70 5.09
C SER A 109 9.98 -3.38 6.03
N THR A 110 8.74 -3.31 5.53
CA THR A 110 7.55 -2.90 6.30
C THR A 110 6.33 -3.66 5.78
N VAL A 111 5.46 -4.09 6.68
CA VAL A 111 4.10 -4.55 6.35
C VAL A 111 3.12 -3.43 6.65
N TYR A 112 2.35 -3.01 5.66
CA TYR A 112 1.27 -2.06 5.86
C TYR A 112 0.01 -2.81 6.26
N LEU A 113 -0.55 -2.44 7.40
CA LEU A 113 -1.74 -3.05 7.97
C LEU A 113 -2.95 -2.18 7.62
N LEU A 114 -3.82 -2.73 6.80
CA LEU A 114 -4.90 -1.99 6.14
C LEU A 114 -6.13 -2.00 7.03
N TRP A 115 -6.32 -0.93 7.80
CA TRP A 115 -7.42 -0.80 8.76
C TRP A 115 -8.59 -0.04 8.16
N GLY A 116 -9.78 -0.64 8.22
CA GLY A 116 -10.98 -0.19 7.52
C GLY A 116 -10.96 -0.55 6.03
N ALA A 117 -12.09 -0.30 5.35
CA ALA A 117 -12.20 -0.49 3.91
C ALA A 117 -11.26 0.45 3.12
N GLY A 118 -10.87 0.02 1.94
CA GLY A 118 -10.05 0.79 1.01
C GLY A 118 -10.48 0.60 -0.43
N LEU A 119 -9.62 1.04 -1.35
CA LEU A 119 -9.87 0.93 -2.79
C LEU A 119 -8.75 0.15 -3.47
N ARG A 120 -9.09 -0.51 -4.58
CA ARG A 120 -8.15 -1.03 -5.56
C ARG A 120 -8.29 -0.27 -6.87
N LYS A 121 -7.16 0.16 -7.42
CA LYS A 121 -7.10 0.99 -8.64
C LYS A 121 -5.91 0.60 -9.50
N GLU A 122 -6.00 0.89 -10.79
CA GLU A 122 -4.88 0.77 -11.71
C GLU A 122 -4.23 2.13 -11.98
N ALA A 123 -2.91 2.14 -12.13
CA ALA A 123 -2.18 3.33 -12.55
C ALA A 123 -0.86 2.97 -13.25
N SER A 124 -0.36 3.89 -14.08
CA SER A 124 1.01 3.78 -14.57
C SER A 124 2.03 3.91 -13.42
N VAL A 125 3.21 3.32 -13.59
CA VAL A 125 4.33 3.49 -12.66
C VAL A 125 4.64 4.97 -12.43
N GLY A 126 4.64 5.76 -13.50
CA GLY A 126 4.84 7.20 -13.41
C GLY A 126 3.83 7.88 -12.48
N ALA A 127 2.53 7.59 -12.66
CA ALA A 127 1.48 8.22 -11.86
C ALA A 127 1.58 7.80 -10.39
N ALA A 128 1.68 6.49 -10.13
CA ALA A 128 1.78 5.95 -8.77
C ALA A 128 3.01 6.48 -8.02
N PHE A 129 4.15 6.66 -8.71
CA PHE A 129 5.39 7.13 -8.09
C PHE A 129 5.67 8.64 -8.22
N SER A 130 4.76 9.40 -8.84
CA SER A 130 4.88 10.86 -8.98
C SER A 130 4.76 11.60 -7.64
N MET A 131 4.04 11.03 -6.68
CA MET A 131 3.91 11.55 -5.32
C MET A 131 5.22 11.36 -4.58
N LYS A 132 5.79 12.45 -4.08
CA LYS A 132 6.97 12.43 -3.21
C LYS A 132 6.53 12.82 -1.81
N ALA A 133 6.71 11.93 -0.84
CA ALA A 133 6.72 12.35 0.55
C ALA A 133 7.96 13.25 0.72
N GLY A 134 7.75 14.44 1.26
CA GLY A 134 8.82 15.43 1.52
C GLY A 134 9.83 14.93 2.53
#